data_AF-A0A536X103-F1
#
_entry.id   AF-A0A536X103-F1
#
_cell.length_a   1.000
_cell.length_b   1.000
_cell.length_c   1.000
_cell.angle_alpha   90.00
_cell.angle_beta   90.00
_cell.angle_gamma   90.00
#
_symmetry.space_group_name_H-M   'P 1'
#
loop_
_entity.id
_entity.type
_entity.pdbx_description
1 polymer ?
#
loop_
_entity_poly.entity_id
_entity_poly.type
_entity_poly.pdbx_seq_one_letter_code
_entity_poly.pdbx_strand_id
1 'polypeptide(L)' 'MALFKIEIEDDRGIWSDVRGPDGRVLTFDNEEAARRRLAELYPVQVKMEKYGGGKRTRVVRIFRTDKEWKDGTPPE' A
#
# COMPACT_ATOMS: atom_id res chain seq x y z
N MET A 1 1.32 -12.38 11.71
CA MET A 1 1.95 -11.04 11.70
C MET A 1 1.67 -10.43 10.35
N ALA A 2 0.81 -9.41 10.32
CA ALA A 2 0.49 -8.70 9.08
C ALA A 2 1.72 -7.96 8.55
N LEU A 3 1.92 -7.99 7.24
CA LEU A 3 2.83 -7.07 6.58
C LEU A 3 2.03 -6.08 5.75
N PHE A 4 2.55 -4.89 5.54
CA PHE A 4 1.95 -3.89 4.69
C PHE A 4 2.94 -3.49 3.63
N LYS A 5 2.49 -3.27 2.41
CA LYS A 5 3.27 -2.67 1.33
C LYS A 5 2.55 -1.47 0.77
N ILE A 6 3.28 -0.69 -0.01
CA ILE A 6 2.73 0.41 -0.77
C ILE A 6 2.72 -0.01 -2.24
N GLU A 7 1.62 0.26 -2.93
CA GLU A 7 1.52 0.10 -4.38
C GLU A 7 1.13 1.44 -5.02
N ILE A 8 1.64 1.67 -6.23
CA ILE A 8 1.29 2.82 -7.06
C ILE A 8 0.67 2.36 -8.37
N GLU A 9 -0.28 3.14 -8.87
CA GLU A 9 -0.90 2.95 -10.18
C GLU A 9 -0.24 3.89 -11.18
N ASP A 10 0.24 3.34 -12.29
CA ASP A 10 0.72 4.12 -13.44
C ASP A 10 -0.46 4.67 -14.28
N ASP A 11 -0.20 5.57 -15.22
CA ASP A 11 -1.20 6.16 -16.12
C ASP A 11 -1.97 5.10 -16.94
N ARG A 12 -1.41 3.89 -17.09
CA ARG A 12 -2.06 2.74 -17.73
C ARG A 12 -2.97 1.92 -16.81
N GLY A 13 -3.15 2.32 -15.55
CA GLY A 13 -3.91 1.56 -14.55
C GLY A 13 -3.17 0.34 -14.00
N ILE A 14 -1.85 0.25 -14.22
CA ILE A 14 -1.03 -0.89 -13.78
C ILE A 14 -0.50 -0.61 -12.38
N TRP A 15 -0.84 -1.50 -11.43
CA TRP A 15 -0.36 -1.44 -10.06
C TRP A 15 1.04 -2.04 -9.93
N SER A 16 1.96 -1.33 -9.29
CA SER A 16 3.34 -1.74 -9.05
C SER A 16 3.74 -1.52 -7.60
N ASP A 17 4.51 -2.47 -7.05
CA ASP A 17 5.07 -2.37 -5.70
C ASP A 17 6.09 -1.24 -5.59
N VAL A 18 5.97 -0.44 -4.54
CA VAL A 18 7.02 0.53 -4.19
C VAL A 18 8.23 -0.22 -3.66
N ARG A 19 9.40 0.07 -4.23
CA ARG A 19 10.68 -0.53 -3.84
C ARG A 19 11.55 0.48 -3.12
N GLY A 20 12.30 0.01 -2.13
CA GLY A 20 13.30 0.80 -1.43
C GLY A 20 14.57 1.01 -2.25
N PRO A 21 15.56 1.75 -1.72
CA PRO A 21 16.83 2.00 -2.40
C PRO A 21 17.63 0.72 -2.70
N ASP A 22 17.40 -0.36 -1.94
CA ASP A 22 18.00 -1.69 -2.15
C ASP A 22 17.31 -2.48 -3.28
N GLY A 23 16.30 -1.92 -3.94
CA GLY A 23 15.52 -2.60 -5.00
C GLY A 23 14.51 -3.63 -4.48
N ARG A 24 14.45 -3.87 -3.17
CA ARG A 24 13.46 -4.73 -2.52
C ARG A 24 12.12 -4.02 -2.33
N VAL A 25 11.02 -4.77 -2.35
CA VAL A 25 9.69 -4.25 -2.02
C VAL A 25 9.71 -3.65 -0.62
N LEU A 26 9.18 -2.44 -0.52
CA LEU A 26 9.10 -1.72 0.74
C LEU A 26 7.94 -2.27 1.57
N THR A 27 8.28 -2.94 2.67
CA THR A 27 7.32 -3.59 3.55
C THR A 27 7.40 -3.07 4.98
N PHE A 28 6.27 -3.02 5.68
CA PHE A 28 6.11 -2.51 7.04
C PHE A 28 5.37 -3.53 7.91
N ASP A 29 5.67 -3.56 9.20
CA ASP A 29 5.00 -4.41 10.20
C ASP A 29 3.64 -3.86 10.66
N ASN A 30 3.39 -2.55 10.45
CA ASN A 30 2.16 -1.88 10.85
C ASN A 30 1.64 -0.94 9.76
N GLU A 31 0.31 -0.80 9.69
CA GLU A 31 -0.34 0.01 8.64
C GLU A 31 0.01 1.49 8.78
N GLU A 32 0.11 2.00 10.02
CA GLU A 32 0.38 3.42 10.26
C GLU A 32 1.75 3.83 9.69
N ALA A 33 2.78 3.01 9.87
CA ALA A 33 4.09 3.24 9.29
C ALA A 33 4.05 3.23 7.76
N ALA A 34 3.30 2.29 7.16
CA ALA A 34 3.11 2.25 5.71
C ALA A 34 2.37 3.51 5.20
N ARG A 35 1.34 3.96 5.91
CA ARG A 35 0.56 5.18 5.59
C ARG A 35 1.41 6.44 5.73
N ARG A 36 2.19 6.57 6.81
CA ARG A 36 3.13 7.68 6.99
C ARG A 36 4.13 7.72 5.86
N ARG A 37 4.72 6.58 5.52
CA ARG A 37 5.70 6.50 4.44
C ARG A 37 5.08 6.80 3.06
N LEU A 38 3.84 6.35 2.83
CA LEU A 38 3.08 6.72 1.64
C LEU A 38 2.90 8.25 1.54
N ALA A 39 2.57 8.92 2.63
CA ALA A 39 2.41 10.37 2.67
C ALA A 39 3.74 11.12 2.45
N GLU A 40 4.87 10.57 2.90
CA GLU A 40 6.19 11.13 2.63
C GLU A 40 6.62 10.98 1.16
N LEU A 41 6.38 9.80 0.57
CA LEU A 41 6.79 9.49 -0.80
C LEU A 41 5.87 10.13 -1.85
N TYR A 42 4.57 10.20 -1.57
CA TYR A 42 3.54 10.65 -2.51
C TYR A 42 2.63 11.73 -1.91
N PRO A 43 3.17 12.84 -1.38
CA PRO A 43 2.41 13.85 -0.66
C PRO A 43 1.30 14.51 -1.49
N VAL A 44 1.47 14.57 -2.81
CA VAL A 44 0.49 15.14 -3.74
C VAL A 44 -0.65 14.16 -4.00
N GLN A 45 -0.34 12.88 -4.25
CA GLN A 45 -1.34 11.87 -4.61
C GLN A 45 -2.21 11.50 -3.40
N VAL A 46 -1.64 11.45 -2.19
CA VAL A 46 -2.39 11.30 -0.94
C VAL A 46 -3.32 12.48 -0.68
N LYS A 47 -2.89 13.70 -1.02
CA LYS A 47 -3.76 14.88 -0.93
C LYS A 47 -4.89 14.84 -1.95
N MET A 48 -4.63 14.33 -3.16
CA MET A 48 -5.63 14.21 -4.23
C MET A 48 -6.72 13.15 -3.94
N GLU A 49 -6.42 12.12 -3.15
CA GLU A 49 -7.44 11.17 -2.64
C GLU A 49 -8.56 11.89 -1.86
N LYS A 50 -8.24 13.04 -1.24
CA LYS A 50 -9.21 13.90 -0.53
C LYS A 50 -10.11 14.72 -1.47
N TYR A 51 -9.74 14.87 -2.74
CA TYR A 51 -10.46 15.69 -3.73
C TYR A 51 -11.18 14.87 -4.81
N GLY A 52 -11.31 13.54 -4.63
CA GLY A 52 -12.02 12.67 -5.56
C GLY A 52 -11.25 12.34 -6.85
N GLY A 53 -9.97 12.70 -6.94
CA GLY A 53 -9.09 12.20 -7.98
C GLY A 53 -8.79 10.72 -7.75
N GLY A 54 -8.83 9.90 -8.81
CA GLY A 54 -8.63 8.45 -8.72
C GLY A 54 -7.40 8.06 -7.88
N LYS A 55 -7.53 7.00 -7.08
CA LYS A 55 -6.47 6.55 -6.17
C LYS A 55 -5.27 6.04 -6.94
N ARG A 56 -4.21 6.86 -7.05
CA ARG A 56 -2.95 6.48 -7.71
C ARG A 56 -1.94 5.79 -6.79
N THR A 57 -2.26 5.70 -5.50
CA THR A 57 -1.40 5.05 -4.50
C THR A 57 -2.23 4.40 -3.41
N ARG A 58 -1.80 3.25 -2.88
CA ARG A 58 -2.49 2.58 -1.77
C ARG A 58 -1.54 1.84 -0.85
N VAL A 59 -1.99 1.60 0.38
CA VAL A 59 -1.38 0.63 1.29
C VAL A 59 -2.15 -0.69 1.18
N VAL A 60 -1.43 -1.79 1.03
CA VAL A 60 -2.01 -3.14 0.96
C VAL A 60 -1.43 -4.02 2.05
N ARG A 61 -2.31 -4.69 2.80
CA ARG A 61 -1.93 -5.74 3.74
C ARG A 61 -1.55 -7.01 2.96
N ILE A 62 -0.34 -7.50 3.17
CA ILE A 62 0.16 -8.79 2.69
C ILE A 62 0.00 -9.82 3.80
N PHE A 63 -0.67 -10.92 3.48
CA PHE A 63 -0.77 -12.09 4.31
C PHE A 63 0.37 -13.04 3.98
N ARG A 64 1.22 -13.38 4.97
CA ARG A 64 2.40 -14.23 4.74
C ARG A 64 2.07 -15.74 4.72
N THR A 65 0.86 -16.14 5.12
CA THR A 65 0.45 -17.55 5.16
C THR A 65 -1.03 -17.71 4.77
N ASP A 66 -1.38 -18.89 4.24
CA ASP A 66 -2.76 -19.30 3.90
C ASP A 66 -3.72 -19.20 5.11
N LYS A 67 -3.18 -19.41 6.31
CA LYS A 67 -3.92 -19.26 7.57
C LYS A 67 -4.32 -17.81 7.86
N GLU A 68 -3.50 -16.83 7.49
CA GLU A 68 -3.87 -15.40 7.67
C GLU A 68 -4.84 -14.90 6.59
N TRP A 69 -4.92 -15.58 5.43
CA TRP A 69 -5.92 -15.30 4.40
C TRP A 69 -7.33 -15.71 4.84
N LYS A 70 -7.48 -16.89 5.47
CA LYS A 70 -8.79 -17.39 5.95
C LYS A 70 -9.42 -16.58 7.08
N ASP A 71 -8.60 -15.90 7.88
CA ASP A 71 -9.04 -15.05 9.00
C ASP A 71 -9.33 -13.60 8.54
N GLY A 72 -8.87 -13.24 7.34
CA GLY A 72 -8.85 -11.88 6.80
C GLY A 72 -10.06 -11.50 5.93
N THR A 73 -11.21 -12.17 6.06
CA THR A 73 -12.44 -11.70 5.41
C THR A 73 -12.76 -10.30 5.96
N PRO A 74 -12.71 -9.22 5.18
CA PRO A 74 -13.31 -7.97 5.62
C PRO A 74 -14.81 -8.23 5.84
N PRO A 75 -15.41 -7.81 6.96
CA PRO A 75 -16.87 -7.88 7.08
C PRO A 75 -17.49 -7.09 5.92
N GLU A 76 -18.44 -7.72 5.22
CA GLU A 76 -19.29 -7.07 4.19
C GLU A 76 -19.99 -5.81 4.74
#